data_AF-A0A2Z6QZ54-F1
#
_entry.id   AF-A0A2Z6QZ54-F1
#
_cell.length_a   1.000
_cell.length_b   1.000
_cell.length_c   1.000
_cell.angle_alpha   90.00
_cell.angle_beta   90.00
_cell.angle_gamma   90.00
#
_symmetry.space_group_name_H-M   'P 1'
#
loop_
_entity.id
_entity.type
_entity.pdbx_description
1 polymer ?
#
loop_
_entity_poly.entity_id
_entity_poly.type
_entity_poly.pdbx_seq_one_letter_code
_entity_poly.pdbx_strand_id
1 'polypeptide(L)' 'MNKKEIPSTKIESIIKPKCNLFELVQYQCNIKDDRVVCSPFVRIFKRCSGKPTVEITPYYDDEGSPIEQKF' A
#
# COMPACT_ATOMS: atom_id res chain seq x y z
N MET A 1 5.77 -38.42 -25.84
CA MET A 1 6.14 -37.23 -25.02
C MET A 1 4.90 -36.81 -24.26
N ASN A 2 4.81 -37.17 -22.97
CA ASN A 2 3.60 -36.95 -22.18
C ASN A 2 3.52 -35.48 -21.73
N LYS A 3 2.54 -34.74 -22.25
CA LYS A 3 2.15 -33.44 -21.70
C LYS A 3 1.45 -33.74 -20.35
N LYS A 4 2.13 -33.47 -19.24
CA LYS A 4 1.46 -33.43 -17.93
C LYS A 4 0.63 -32.15 -17.89
N GLU A 5 -0.69 -32.29 -17.90
CA GLU A 5 -1.62 -31.20 -17.64
C GLU A 5 -1.45 -30.77 -16.19
N ILE A 6 -0.99 -29.54 -15.99
CA ILE A 6 -0.85 -28.93 -14.66
C ILE A 6 -2.24 -28.42 -14.26
N PRO A 7 -2.78 -28.80 -13.07
CA PRO A 7 -4.09 -28.34 -12.63
C PRO A 7 -4.15 -26.81 -12.57
N SER A 8 -5.16 -26.22 -13.22
CA SER A 8 -5.38 -24.76 -13.33
C SER A 8 -5.25 -24.02 -11.99
N THR A 9 -5.73 -24.63 -10.91
CA THR A 9 -5.69 -24.09 -9.54
C THR A 9 -4.27 -23.89 -8.99
N LYS A 10 -3.27 -24.62 -9.51
CA LYS A 10 -1.85 -24.48 -9.12
C LYS A 10 -1.15 -23.37 -9.89
N ILE A 11 -1.67 -22.99 -11.06
CA ILE A 11 -1.10 -21.94 -11.91
C ILE A 11 -1.45 -20.55 -11.34
N GLU A 12 -2.68 -20.37 -10.84
CA GLU A 12 -3.10 -19.09 -10.24
C GLU A 12 -2.31 -18.71 -8.97
N SER A 13 -1.89 -19.69 -8.16
CA SER A 13 -1.09 -19.43 -6.97
C SER A 13 0.39 -19.12 -7.28
N ILE A 14 0.89 -19.55 -8.44
CA ILE A 14 2.24 -19.22 -8.92
C ILE A 14 2.29 -17.81 -9.54
N ILE A 15 1.16 -17.28 -10.02
CA ILE A 15 1.07 -15.98 -10.74
C ILE A 15 0.50 -14.86 -9.84
N LYS A 16 0.38 -15.03 -8.52
CA LYS A 16 0.17 -13.85 -7.66
C LYS A 16 1.52 -13.14 -7.53
N PRO A 17 1.69 -11.92 -8.08
CA PRO A 17 2.95 -11.22 -7.95
C PRO A 17 3.24 -11.06 -6.46
N LYS A 18 4.43 -11.47 -6.03
CA LYS A 18 4.90 -11.17 -4.67
C LYS A 18 4.89 -9.64 -4.53
N CYS A 19 3.96 -9.15 -3.73
CA CYS A 19 3.84 -7.74 -3.41
C CYS A 19 4.36 -7.54 -2.00
N ASN A 20 5.19 -6.52 -1.82
CA ASN A 20 5.66 -6.08 -0.51
C ASN A 20 4.99 -4.76 -0.16
N LEU A 21 4.69 -4.59 1.13
CA LEU A 21 4.24 -3.32 1.69
C LEU A 21 5.44 -2.61 2.32
N PHE A 22 5.48 -1.30 2.14
CA PHE A 22 6.48 -0.41 2.72
C PHE A 22 5.78 0.74 3.42
N GLU A 23 6.39 1.20 4.49
CA GLU A 23 5.92 2.34 5.27
C GLU A 23 6.92 3.49 5.16
N LEU A 24 6.41 4.72 5.04
CA LEU A 24 7.18 5.95 5.15
C LEU A 24 6.48 6.88 6.14
N VAL A 25 7.18 7.26 7.21
CA VAL A 25 6.72 8.30 8.13
C VAL A 25 7.14 9.66 7.58
N GLN A 26 6.17 10.54 7.37
CA GLN A 26 6.38 11.93 6.98
C GLN A 26 5.91 12.85 8.11
N TYR A 27 6.34 14.11 8.08
CA TYR A 27 5.95 15.10 9.07
C TYR A 27 5.29 16.29 8.39
N GLN A 28 4.11 16.68 8.86
CA GLN A 28 3.47 17.93 8.46
C GLN A 28 3.75 18.97 9.53
N CYS A 29 4.51 19.99 9.15
CA CYS A 29 4.92 21.06 10.04
C CYS A 29 4.11 22.33 9.81
N ASN A 30 3.65 22.95 10.90
CA ASN A 30 3.01 24.25 10.89
C ASN A 30 3.75 25.19 11.84
N ILE A 31 3.87 26.45 11.46
CA ILE A 31 4.39 27.50 12.34
C ILE A 31 3.24 27.93 13.26
N LYS A 32 3.44 27.84 14.57
CA LYS A 32 2.50 28.31 15.59
C LYS A 32 3.23 29.27 16.50
N ASP A 33 2.76 30.51 16.54
CA ASP A 33 3.36 31.62 17.28
C ASP A 33 4.86 31.79 16.93
N ASP A 34 5.75 31.28 17.78
CA ASP A 34 7.21 31.38 17.71
C ASP A 34 7.92 30.03 17.48
N ARG A 35 7.16 28.96 17.20
CA ARG A 35 7.71 27.60 17.07
C ARG A 35 7.16 26.83 15.88
N VAL A 36 7.94 25.87 15.41
CA VAL A 36 7.52 24.89 14.40
C VAL A 36 6.96 23.67 15.11
N VAL A 37 5.70 23.34 14.85
CA VAL A 37 5.03 22.15 15.37
C VAL A 37 4.81 21.17 14.24
N CYS A 38 5.42 19.98 14.33
CA CYS A 38 5.31 18.92 13.33
C CYS A 38 4.53 17.72 13.87
N SER A 39 3.54 17.27 13.12
CA SER A 39 2.79 16.04 13.41
C SER A 39 3.20 14.96 12.42
N PRO A 40 3.55 13.74 12.89
CA PRO A 40 3.86 12.63 12.00
C PRO A 40 2.59 12.11 11.32
N PHE A 41 2.72 11.64 10.08
CA PHE A 41 1.69 10.87 9.39
C PHE A 41 2.35 9.77 8.55
N VAL A 42 1.67 8.63 8.46
CA VAL A 42 2.17 7.42 7.81
C VAL A 42 1.67 7.34 6.37
N ARG A 43 2.58 6.99 5.45
CA ARG A 43 2.26 6.66 4.06
C ARG A 43 2.57 5.18 3.81
N ILE A 44 1.63 4.45 3.21
CA ILE A 44 1.78 3.03 2.90
C ILE A 44 1.95 2.86 1.40
N PHE A 45 2.96 2.10 0.98
CA PHE A 45 3.25 1.85 -0.43
C PHE A 45 3.22 0.35 -0.73
N LYS A 46 2.65 0.00 -1.88
CA LYS A 46 2.63 -1.37 -2.40
C LYS A 46 3.52 -1.46 -3.61
N ARG A 47 4.50 -2.37 -3.56
CA ARG A 47 5.37 -2.71 -4.70
C ARG A 47 5.18 -4.16 -5.08
N CYS A 48 4.76 -4.40 -6.31
CA CYS A 48 4.65 -5.75 -6.89
C CYS A 48 5.69 -5.91 -8.00
N SER A 49 6.18 -7.13 -8.23
CA SER A 49 7.11 -7.39 -9.33
C SER A 49 6.54 -6.95 -10.68
N GLY A 50 7.34 -6.23 -11.48
CA GLY A 50 6.95 -5.76 -12.81
C GLY A 50 5.92 -4.62 -12.85
N LYS A 51 5.55 -4.03 -11.71
CA LYS A 51 4.61 -2.90 -11.63
C LYS A 51 5.25 -1.70 -10.95
N PRO A 52 4.80 -0.46 -11.25
CA PRO A 52 5.17 0.71 -10.45
C PRO A 52 4.79 0.53 -8.98
N THR A 53 5.55 1.15 -8.09
CA THR A 53 5.13 1.33 -6.69
C THR A 53 3.96 2.29 -6.65
N VAL A 54 2.92 1.94 -5.89
CA VAL A 54 1.72 2.77 -5.72
C VAL A 54 1.53 3.09 -4.23
N GLU A 55 1.17 4.33 -3.94
CA GLU A 55 0.70 4.71 -2.60
C GLU A 55 -0.71 4.14 -2.39
N ILE A 56 -0.93 3.49 -1.25
CA ILE A 56 -2.20 2.87 -0.85
C ILE A 56 -2.59 3.26 0.59
N THR A 57 -2.12 4.42 1.06
CA THR A 57 -2.45 4.94 2.38
C THR A 57 -3.98 5.06 2.50
N PRO A 58 -4.63 4.34 3.43
CA PRO A 58 -6.06 4.44 3.62
C PRO A 58 -6.43 5.80 4.21
N TYR A 59 -7.62 6.26 3.86
CA TYR A 59 -8.27 7.36 4.55
C TYR A 59 -9.15 6.75 5.62
N TYR A 60 -9.34 7.46 6.72
CA TYR A 60 -10.19 7.01 7.81
C TYR A 60 -11.29 8.04 8.03
N ASP A 61 -12.49 7.57 8.39
CA ASP A 61 -13.54 8.44 8.91
C ASP A 61 -13.24 8.89 10.35
N ASP A 62 -14.13 9.72 10.91
CA ASP A 62 -14.00 10.24 12.28
C ASP A 62 -14.09 9.12 13.35
N GLU A 63 -14.57 7.92 12.99
CA GLU A 63 -14.63 6.74 13.85
C GLU A 63 -13.40 5.83 13.69
N GLY A 64 -12.47 6.16 12.79
CA GLY A 64 -11.25 5.40 12.54
C GLY A 64 -11.44 4.20 11.61
N SER A 65 -12.53 4.13 10.86
CA SER A 65 -12.77 3.07 9.86
C SER A 65 -12.19 3.45 8.49
N PRO A 66 -11.52 2.54 7.76
CA PRO A 66 -11.02 2.82 6.43
C PRO A 66 -12.15 3.17 5.46
N ILE A 67 -12.02 4.29 4.75
CA ILE A 67 -12.93 4.68 3.67
C ILE A 67 -12.33 4.28 2.31
N GLU A 68 -13.17 3.72 1.42
CA GLU A 68 -12.77 3.46 0.04
C GLU A 68 -12.67 4.77 -0.75
N GLN A 69 -11.49 5.07 -1.27
CA GLN A 69 -11.36 6.11 -2.28
C GLN A 69 -11.93 5.62 -3.61
N LYS A 70 -13.10 6.14 -3.97
CA LYS A 70 -13.64 6.00 -5.33
C LYS A 70 -12.94 7.03 -6.21
N PHE A 71 -12.10 6.55 -7.13
CA PHE A 71 -11.48 7.36 -8.20
C PHE A 71 -12.45 7.60 -9.34
#